data_AF-A0A9E4N642-F1
#
_entry.id   AF-A0A9E4N642-F1
#
_cell.length_a   1.000
_cell.length_b   1.000
_cell.length_c   1.000
_cell.angle_alpha   90.00
_cell.angle_beta   90.00
_cell.angle_gamma   90.00
#
_symmetry.space_group_name_H-M   'P 1'
#
loop_
_entity.id
_entity.type
_entity.pdbx_description
1 polymer ?
#
loop_
_entity_poly.entity_id
_entity_poly.type
_entity_poly.pdbx_seq_one_letter_code
_entity_poly.pdbx_strand_id
1 'polypeptide(L)' 'VFTIGSGLSGVLVGEMVGMRHFTRETAKEVQAVSENFSKYVQFEFDQDGMAWPVFSLQALADDPVFQIAAT' A
#
# COMPACT_ATOMS: atom_id res chain seq x y z
N VAL A 1 -7.23 3.33 -8.46
CA VAL A 1 -7.48 4.79 -8.44
C VAL A 1 -8.05 5.15 -7.08
N PHE A 2 -7.66 6.27 -6.49
CA PHE A 2 -8.06 6.77 -5.18
C PHE A 2 -8.24 8.28 -5.23
N THR A 3 -8.94 8.85 -4.25
CA THR A 3 -9.27 10.29 -4.22
C THR A 3 -8.20 11.08 -3.47
N ILE A 4 -7.81 12.24 -4.01
CA ILE A 4 -6.96 13.22 -3.32
C ILE A 4 -7.61 14.60 -3.49
N GLY A 5 -7.98 15.25 -2.39
CA GLY A 5 -8.73 16.51 -2.45
C GLY A 5 -10.02 16.34 -3.27
N SER A 6 -10.15 17.10 -4.37
CA SER A 6 -11.26 16.98 -5.33
C SER A 6 -10.93 16.13 -6.56
N GLY A 7 -9.71 15.62 -6.69
CA GLY A 7 -9.21 14.90 -7.85
C GLY A 7 -9.10 13.38 -7.66
N LEU A 8 -8.92 12.67 -8.77
CA LEU A 8 -8.63 11.24 -8.79
C LEU A 8 -7.14 11.03 -9.12
N SER A 9 -6.51 10.10 -8.40
CA SER A 9 -5.12 9.69 -8.59
C SER A 9 -4.99 8.17 -8.70
N GLY A 10 -3.89 7.69 -9.28
CA GLY A 10 -3.65 6.27 -9.49
C GLY A 10 -2.20 5.88 -9.23
N VAL A 11 -1.98 4.61 -8.96
CA VAL A 11 -0.65 4.01 -8.88
C VAL A 11 -0.44 3.17 -10.14
N LEU A 12 0.68 3.36 -10.82
CA LEU A 12 1.12 2.49 -11.90
C LEU A 12 1.71 1.21 -11.30
N VAL A 13 1.22 0.07 -11.78
CA VAL A 13 1.68 -1.26 -11.35
C VAL A 13 2.08 -2.06 -12.58
N GLY A 14 3.06 -2.96 -12.42
CA GLY A 14 3.48 -3.83 -13.52
C GLY A 14 2.38 -4.81 -13.94
N GLU A 15 1.70 -5.40 -12.97
CA GLU A 15 0.61 -6.34 -13.20
C GLU A 15 -0.40 -6.36 -12.03
N MET A 16 -1.62 -6.81 -12.33
CA MET A 16 -2.66 -7.10 -11.35
C MET A 16 -2.94 -8.59 -11.33
N VAL A 17 -2.65 -9.24 -10.21
CA VAL A 17 -2.72 -10.70 -10.06
C VAL A 17 -4.05 -11.23 -9.50
N GLY A 18 -4.99 -10.34 -9.16
CA GLY A 18 -6.33 -10.69 -8.72
C GLY A 18 -6.76 -10.02 -7.41
N MET A 19 -7.81 -10.54 -6.81
CA MET A 19 -8.34 -10.09 -5.51
C MET A 19 -8.42 -11.27 -4.55
N ARG A 20 -8.05 -11.03 -3.30
CA ARG A 20 -8.11 -12.02 -2.23
C ARG A 20 -8.67 -11.35 -0.97
N HIS A 21 -9.46 -12.10 -0.21
CA HIS A 21 -9.87 -11.69 1.11
C HIS A 21 -8.79 -12.10 2.11
N PHE A 22 -8.26 -11.14 2.85
CA PHE A 22 -7.32 -11.38 3.93
C PHE A 22 -7.97 -11.05 5.27
N THR A 23 -7.83 -11.91 6.28
CA THR A 23 -8.32 -11.65 7.64
C THR A 23 -7.21 -11.05 8.48
N ARG A 24 -7.54 -10.10 9.35
CA ARG A 24 -6.54 -9.41 10.20
C ARG A 24 -5.77 -10.36 11.12
N GLU A 25 -6.37 -11.49 11.51
CA GLU A 25 -5.72 -12.50 12.34
C GLU A 25 -4.50 -13.14 11.68
N THR A 26 -4.44 -13.12 10.34
CA THR A 26 -3.33 -13.67 9.56
C THR A 26 -2.27 -12.63 9.18
N ALA A 27 -2.49 -11.37 9.54
CA ALA A 27 -1.53 -10.30 9.29
C ALA A 27 -0.32 -10.45 10.23
N LYS A 28 0.87 -10.25 9.66
CA LYS A 28 2.14 -10.25 10.38
C LYS A 28 2.71 -8.83 10.38
N GLU A 29 3.59 -8.55 11.34
CA GLU A 29 4.40 -7.33 11.31
C GLU A 29 5.32 -7.35 10.08
N VAL A 30 5.59 -6.17 9.52
CA VAL A 30 6.44 -6.02 8.33
C VAL A 30 7.88 -6.32 8.72
N GLN A 31 8.48 -7.32 8.07
CA GLN A 31 9.87 -7.69 8.37
C GLN A 31 10.88 -6.86 7.58
N ALA A 32 10.60 -6.59 6.30
CA ALA A 32 11.51 -5.87 5.44
C ALA A 32 10.75 -5.07 4.37
N VAL A 33 10.89 -3.76 4.41
CA VAL A 33 10.47 -2.85 3.35
C VAL A 33 11.52 -1.76 3.19
N SER A 34 11.73 -1.27 1.97
CA SER A 34 12.59 -0.11 1.76
C SER A 34 12.10 1.09 2.58
N GLU A 35 13.02 1.86 3.15
CA GLU A 35 12.73 2.99 4.04
C GLU A 35 11.71 3.97 3.43
N ASN A 36 11.78 4.20 2.12
CA ASN A 36 10.89 5.11 1.39
C ASN A 36 9.41 4.70 1.47
N PHE A 37 9.12 3.41 1.65
CA PHE A 37 7.77 2.86 1.73
C PHE A 37 7.34 2.49 3.14
N SER A 38 8.25 2.55 4.12
CA SER A 38 7.97 2.18 5.51
C SER A 38 6.76 2.92 6.09
N LYS A 39 6.58 4.20 5.75
CA LYS A 39 5.42 5.01 6.14
C LYS A 39 4.08 4.56 5.58
N TYR A 40 4.07 3.75 4.52
CA TYR A 40 2.85 3.31 3.83
C TYR A 40 2.55 1.82 4.02
N VAL A 41 3.43 1.06 4.65
CA VAL A 41 3.32 -0.39 4.81
C VAL A 41 3.38 -0.73 6.30
N GLN A 42 2.26 -1.18 6.87
CA GLN A 42 2.13 -1.42 8.32
C GLN A 42 2.08 -2.90 8.69
N PHE A 43 1.67 -3.75 7.76
CA PHE A 43 1.59 -5.20 7.96
C PHE A 43 1.80 -5.93 6.63
N GLU A 44 2.09 -7.21 6.72
CA GLU A 44 2.26 -8.12 5.60
C GLU A 44 1.39 -9.36 5.79
N PHE A 45 1.09 -10.05 4.68
CA PHE A 45 0.55 -11.40 4.72
C PHE A 45 1.60 -12.40 4.28
N ASP A 46 1.49 -13.62 4.79
CA ASP A 46 2.24 -14.75 4.27
C ASP A 46 1.43 -15.40 3.14
N GLN A 47 2.06 -15.56 1.99
CA GLN A 47 1.51 -16.32 0.90
C GLN A 47 2.57 -17.30 0.38
N ASP A 48 2.34 -18.58 0.63
CA ASP A 48 3.22 -19.68 0.18
C ASP A 48 4.69 -19.47 0.62
N GLY A 49 4.88 -18.94 1.84
CA GLY A 49 6.21 -18.63 2.39
C GLY A 49 6.82 -17.33 1.89
N MET A 50 6.10 -16.53 1.10
CA MET A 50 6.50 -15.20 0.68
C MET A 50 5.78 -14.12 1.50
N ALA A 51 6.52 -13.09 1.91
CA ALA A 51 5.96 -11.91 2.54
C ALA A 51 5.32 -10.99 1.49
N TRP A 52 4.04 -10.68 1.68
CA TRP A 52 3.25 -9.78 0.84
C TRP A 52 2.92 -8.51 1.63
N PRO A 53 3.76 -7.46 1.53
CA PRO A 53 3.52 -6.21 2.23
C PRO A 53 2.24 -5.53 1.72
N VAL A 54 1.45 -4.97 2.63
CA VAL A 54 0.22 -4.26 2.28
C VAL A 54 0.50 -2.77 2.19
N PHE A 55 0.49 -2.25 0.96
CA PHE A 55 0.62 -0.82 0.69
C PHE A 55 -0.70 -0.10 0.92
N SER A 56 -0.72 0.89 1.82
CA SER A 56 -1.88 1.71 2.14
C SER A 56 -2.01 2.89 1.17
N LEU A 57 -2.96 2.80 0.23
CA LEU A 57 -3.32 3.93 -0.63
C LEU A 57 -3.87 5.11 0.16
N GLN A 58 -4.51 4.85 1.31
CA GLN A 58 -4.99 5.91 2.20
C GLN A 58 -3.82 6.69 2.81
N ALA A 59 -2.82 5.98 3.35
CA ALA A 59 -1.63 6.63 3.91
C ALA A 59 -0.84 7.42 2.85
N LEU A 60 -0.83 6.95 1.59
CA LEU A 60 -0.27 7.70 0.47
C LEU A 60 -1.11 8.96 0.17
N ALA A 61 -2.44 8.84 0.13
CA ALA A 61 -3.34 9.96 -0.14
C ALA A 61 -3.27 11.05 0.94
N ASP A 62 -3.00 10.67 2.18
CA ASP A 62 -2.86 11.57 3.33
C ASP A 62 -1.47 12.20 3.46
N ASP A 63 -0.50 11.78 2.63
CA ASP A 63 0.87 12.31 2.69
C ASP A 63 0.97 13.69 2.01
N PRO A 64 1.33 14.75 2.75
CA PRO A 64 1.43 16.10 2.19
C PRO A 64 2.43 16.19 1.02
N VAL A 65 3.54 15.47 1.08
CA VAL A 65 4.56 15.47 0.02
C VAL A 65 3.96 14.89 -1.27
N PHE A 66 3.16 13.83 -1.13
CA PHE A 66 2.50 13.23 -2.27
C PHE A 66 1.37 14.11 -2.81
N GLN A 67 0.56 14.72 -1.95
CA GLN A 67 -0.50 15.65 -2.36
C GLN A 67 0.05 16.82 -3.17
N ILE A 68 1.19 17.38 -2.76
CA ILE A 68 1.87 18.47 -3.49
C ILE A 68 2.38 17.99 -4.86
N ALA A 69 2.96 16.79 -4.93
CA ALA A 69 3.51 16.25 -6.18
C ALA A 69 2.43 15.76 -7.17
N ALA A 70 1.25 15.39 -6.66
CA ALA A 70 0.13 14.88 -7.45
C ALA A 70 -0.80 15.99 -8.01
N THR A 71 -0.56 17.26 -7.63
CA THR A 71 -1.28 18.45 -8.10
C THR A 71 -0.52 19.13 -9.23
#